data_AF-A0A816WGN2-F1
#
_entry.id   AF-A0A816WGN2-F1
#
_cell.length_a   1.000
_cell.length_b   1.000
_cell.length_c   1.000
_cell.angle_alpha   90.00
_cell.angle_beta   90.00
_cell.angle_gamma   90.00
#
_symmetry.space_group_name_H-M   'P 1'
#
loop_
_entity.id
_entity.type
_entity.pdbx_description
1 polymer ?
#
loop_
_entity_poly.entity_id
_entity_poly.type
_entity_poly.pdbx_seq_one_letter_code
_entity_poly.pdbx_strand_id
1 'polypeptide(L)'
;MCRAESFGYTDCRDITADLKTLEGLCLHCRKNFMLCDLRKHLEICPSKPKVGVNDILKTFNEEFFTKLSQPQAEAYRRARSGKNRSTFQCPYCTKANFTVELLCEHIEETHLDDDHRRICTICASMPWGDNTRVSSNIYEHIYNRHRFNYEIYVNYDQDEESMVAEAVERSMMFH
;
A
#
# COMPACT_ATOMS: atom_id res chain seq x y z
N MET A 1 12.98 -24.56 -12.90
CA MET A 1 12.42 -25.17 -11.68
C MET A 1 11.65 -24.09 -10.93
N CYS A 2 10.35 -23.98 -11.15
CA CYS A 2 9.48 -23.09 -10.38
C CYS A 2 8.86 -23.93 -9.27
N ARG A 3 9.32 -23.75 -8.03
CA ARG A 3 8.76 -24.45 -6.87
C ARG A 3 7.51 -23.68 -6.45
N ALA A 4 6.36 -24.16 -6.89
CA ALA A 4 5.06 -23.78 -6.37
C ALA A 4 4.81 -24.59 -5.09
N GLU A 5 4.80 -23.91 -3.95
CA GLU A 5 4.08 -24.38 -2.76
C GLU A 5 3.04 -23.32 -2.42
N SER A 6 2.01 -23.26 -3.28
CA SER A 6 0.77 -22.60 -2.93
C SER A 6 0.11 -23.41 -1.81
N PHE A 7 -0.14 -22.75 -0.67
CA PHE A 7 -1.03 -23.20 0.40
C PHE A 7 -2.17 -24.05 -0.17
N GLY A 8 -2.27 -25.31 0.29
CA GLY A 8 -2.97 -26.42 -0.36
C GLY A 8 -4.48 -26.27 -0.55
N TYR A 9 -4.89 -25.34 -1.41
CA TYR A 9 -6.25 -25.20 -1.91
C TYR A 9 -6.31 -25.71 -3.35
N THR A 10 -7.02 -26.81 -3.57
CA THR A 10 -7.14 -27.45 -4.88
C THR A 10 -8.43 -27.11 -5.61
N ASP A 11 -9.45 -26.58 -4.92
CA ASP A 11 -10.72 -26.13 -5.52
C ASP A 11 -11.26 -24.84 -4.85
N CYS A 12 -11.92 -23.97 -5.62
CA CYS A 12 -12.64 -22.80 -5.10
C CYS A 12 -13.75 -23.18 -4.09
N ARG A 13 -14.28 -24.40 -4.19
CA ARG A 13 -15.26 -24.93 -3.23
C ARG A 13 -14.71 -25.04 -1.82
N ASP A 14 -13.43 -25.35 -1.68
CA ASP A 14 -12.75 -25.53 -0.39
C ASP A 14 -12.63 -24.18 0.34
N ILE A 15 -12.27 -23.11 -0.38
CA ILE A 15 -12.24 -21.74 0.15
C ILE A 15 -13.63 -21.33 0.65
N THR A 16 -14.68 -21.68 -0.11
CA THR A 16 -16.06 -21.32 0.22
C THR A 16 -16.59 -22.10 1.43
N ALA A 17 -16.10 -23.33 1.63
CA ALA A 17 -16.41 -24.15 2.80
C ALA A 17 -15.72 -23.58 4.05
N ASP A 18 -14.45 -23.20 3.95
CA ASP A 18 -13.69 -22.66 5.07
C ASP A 18 -14.18 -21.28 5.52
N LEU A 19 -14.62 -20.44 4.57
CA LEU A 19 -15.27 -19.17 4.90
C LEU A 19 -16.57 -19.34 5.72
N LYS A 20 -17.19 -20.52 5.67
CA LYS A 20 -18.40 -20.87 6.43
C LYS A 20 -18.12 -21.57 7.75
N THR A 21 -16.87 -21.96 8.04
CA THR A 21 -16.49 -22.65 9.28
C THR A 21 -15.56 -21.82 10.15
N LEU A 22 -14.84 -20.88 9.55
CA LEU A 22 -13.95 -19.96 10.25
C LEU A 22 -14.69 -18.74 10.77
N GLU A 23 -14.41 -18.38 12.02
CA GLU A 23 -14.86 -17.15 12.66
C GLU A 23 -13.79 -16.06 12.54
N GLY A 24 -14.23 -14.83 12.27
CA GLY A 24 -13.42 -13.63 12.29
C GLY A 24 -13.99 -12.59 13.25
N LEU A 25 -13.09 -11.81 13.85
CA LEU A 25 -13.44 -10.73 14.76
C LEU A 25 -13.65 -9.42 13.97
N CYS A 26 -14.78 -8.76 14.18
CA CYS A 26 -14.92 -7.36 13.76
C CYS A 26 -14.07 -6.48 14.66
N LEU A 27 -13.05 -5.81 14.12
CA LEU A 27 -12.16 -4.97 14.92
C LEU A 27 -12.82 -3.69 15.45
N HIS A 28 -13.94 -3.28 14.86
CA HIS A 28 -14.65 -2.06 15.24
C HIS A 28 -15.58 -2.28 16.44
N CYS A 29 -16.37 -3.35 16.42
CA CYS A 29 -17.30 -3.67 17.52
C CYS A 29 -16.81 -4.81 18.43
N ARG A 30 -15.65 -5.42 18.12
CA ARG A 30 -15.01 -6.54 18.81
C ARG A 30 -15.93 -7.77 18.99
N LYS A 31 -16.88 -7.97 18.06
CA LYS A 31 -17.76 -9.15 18.02
C LYS A 31 -17.29 -10.14 16.94
N ASN A 32 -17.42 -11.43 17.24
CA ASN A 32 -17.12 -12.51 16.30
C ASN A 32 -18.27 -12.73 15.33
N PHE A 33 -17.93 -13.03 14.08
CA PHE A 33 -18.84 -13.40 13.01
C PHE A 33 -18.18 -14.47 12.16
N MET A 34 -18.97 -15.33 11.52
CA MET A 34 -18.45 -16.20 10.46
C MET A 34 -17.82 -15.34 9.36
N LEU A 35 -16.68 -15.77 8.79
CA LEU A 35 -15.99 -14.99 7.76
C LEU A 35 -16.89 -14.65 6.56
N CYS A 36 -17.80 -15.56 6.20
CA CYS A 36 -18.80 -15.33 5.14
C CYS A 36 -19.78 -14.18 5.43
N ASP A 37 -20.06 -13.89 6.71
CA ASP A 37 -21.01 -12.86 7.13
C ASP A 37 -20.34 -11.61 7.69
N LEU A 38 -19.05 -11.69 8.03
CA LEU A 38 -18.25 -10.57 8.49
C LEU A 38 -18.24 -9.43 7.46
N ARG A 39 -18.18 -9.73 6.16
CA ARG A 39 -18.25 -8.72 5.10
C ARG A 39 -19.54 -7.91 5.14
N LYS A 40 -20.69 -8.58 5.24
CA LYS A 40 -22.01 -7.93 5.34
C LYS A 40 -22.11 -7.12 6.63
N HIS A 41 -21.58 -7.64 7.74
CA HIS A 41 -21.50 -6.91 9.00
C HIS A 41 -20.71 -5.60 8.87
N LEU A 42 -19.56 -5.60 8.19
CA LEU A 42 -18.72 -4.41 8.00
C LEU A 42 -19.41 -3.29 7.19
N GLU A 43 -20.48 -3.59 6.45
CA GLU A 43 -21.27 -2.57 5.74
C GLU A 43 -22.24 -1.85 6.69
N ILE A 44 -22.76 -2.55 7.71
CA ILE A 44 -23.77 -2.04 8.65
C ILE A 44 -23.26 -1.88 10.09
N CYS A 45 -21.97 -2.08 10.33
CA CYS A 45 -21.42 -2.12 11.68
C CYS A 45 -21.61 -0.76 12.37
N PRO A 46 -22.33 -0.70 13.51
CA PRO A 46 -22.66 0.57 14.17
C PRO A 46 -21.44 1.25 14.80
N SER A 47 -20.38 0.48 15.08
CA SER A 47 -19.11 0.98 15.61
C SER A 47 -18.07 1.22 14.52
N LYS A 48 -18.43 1.04 13.24
CA LYS A 48 -17.55 1.35 12.12
C LYS A 48 -17.21 2.84 12.17
N PRO A 49 -15.93 3.22 12.16
CA PRO A 49 -15.58 4.63 12.08
C PRO A 49 -16.05 5.12 10.69
N LYS A 50 -16.57 6.35 10.59
CA LYS A 50 -17.13 6.94 9.35
C LYS A 50 -16.07 7.25 8.28
N VAL A 51 -15.01 6.46 8.25
CA VAL A 51 -13.81 6.68 7.48
C VAL A 51 -13.67 5.51 6.50
N GLY A 52 -13.12 5.82 5.33
CA GLY A 52 -13.11 4.92 4.18
C GLY A 52 -12.46 3.57 4.50
N VAL A 53 -12.72 2.58 3.66
CA VAL A 53 -12.10 1.24 3.73
C VAL A 53 -10.55 1.28 3.84
N ASN A 54 -9.92 2.39 3.45
CA ASN A 54 -8.50 2.66 3.62
C ASN A 54 -8.04 2.79 5.08
N ASP A 55 -8.86 3.32 6.00
CA ASP A 55 -8.43 3.51 7.39
C ASP A 55 -8.34 2.19 8.16
N ILE A 56 -9.13 1.19 7.77
CA ILE A 56 -9.03 -0.17 8.35
C ILE A 56 -7.63 -0.74 8.08
N LEU A 57 -7.11 -0.60 6.86
CA LEU A 57 -5.75 -1.02 6.51
C LEU A 57 -4.68 -0.17 7.20
N LYS A 58 -4.94 1.13 7.46
CA LYS A 58 -4.02 1.98 8.23
C LYS A 58 -3.94 1.56 9.70
N THR A 59 -5.05 1.23 10.35
CA THR A 59 -5.05 0.75 11.75
C THR A 59 -4.39 -0.61 11.88
N PHE A 60 -4.60 -1.51 10.90
CA PHE A 60 -3.83 -2.76 10.79
C PHE A 60 -2.33 -2.50 10.60
N ASN A 61 -1.95 -1.48 9.83
CA ASN A 61 -0.54 -1.11 9.62
C ASN A 61 0.10 -0.53 10.89
N GLU A 62 -0.51 0.45 11.56
CA GLU A 62 0.13 1.15 12.70
C GLU A 62 0.44 0.21 13.90
N GLU A 63 -0.48 -0.69 14.27
CA GLU A 63 -0.24 -1.67 15.35
C GLU A 63 0.72 -2.81 14.93
N PHE A 64 0.88 -3.05 13.63
CA PHE A 64 1.78 -4.07 13.09
C PHE A 64 3.21 -3.51 12.89
N PHE A 65 3.33 -2.26 12.42
CA PHE A 65 4.61 -1.55 12.25
C PHE A 65 5.28 -1.22 13.59
N THR A 66 4.51 -0.93 14.64
CA THR A 66 5.04 -0.75 15.99
C THR A 66 5.62 -2.03 16.60
N LYS A 67 5.30 -3.20 16.04
CA LYS A 67 5.83 -4.51 16.44
C LYS A 67 6.89 -5.06 15.49
N LEU A 68 7.20 -4.40 14.38
CA LEU A 68 8.34 -4.77 13.54
C LEU A 68 9.65 -4.43 14.26
N SER A 69 10.64 -5.31 14.11
CA SER A 69 11.97 -5.13 14.68
C SER A 69 12.55 -3.76 14.29
N GLN A 70 13.19 -3.09 15.27
CA GLN A 70 13.78 -1.74 15.21
C GLN A 70 14.33 -1.26 13.84
N PRO A 71 15.06 -2.05 13.03
CA PRO A 71 15.59 -1.57 11.75
C PRO A 71 14.56 -1.10 10.72
N GLN A 72 13.37 -1.71 10.65
CA GLN A 72 12.35 -1.34 9.64
C GLN A 72 11.63 -0.03 10.00
N ALA A 73 11.39 0.21 11.29
CA ALA A 73 10.80 1.46 11.78
C ALA A 73 11.77 2.65 11.67
N GLU A 74 13.08 2.42 11.79
CA GLU A 74 14.13 3.42 11.54
C GLU A 74 14.22 3.77 10.04
N ALA A 75 14.17 2.77 9.16
CA ALA A 75 14.15 2.97 7.70
C ALA A 75 12.94 3.78 7.26
N TYR A 76 11.75 3.47 7.79
CA TYR A 76 10.53 4.24 7.54
C TYR A 76 10.64 5.69 8.05
N ARG A 77 11.20 5.93 9.25
CA ARG A 77 11.43 7.29 9.79
C ARG A 77 12.43 8.08 8.95
N ARG A 78 13.54 7.48 8.52
CA ARG A 78 14.50 8.11 7.59
C ARG A 78 13.86 8.43 6.25
N ALA A 79 13.09 7.50 5.69
CA ALA A 79 12.38 7.72 4.44
C ALA A 79 11.32 8.83 4.53
N ARG A 80 10.77 9.09 5.73
CA ARG A 80 9.86 10.21 5.98
C ARG A 80 10.57 11.57 6.01
N SER A 81 11.87 11.60 6.32
CA SER A 81 12.65 12.83 6.58
C SER A 81 13.84 13.01 5.62
N GLY A 82 13.94 12.18 4.58
CA GLY A 82 15.07 12.16 3.65
C GLY A 82 15.11 13.38 2.72
N LYS A 83 16.33 13.84 2.40
CA LYS A 83 16.60 15.02 1.56
C LYS A 83 16.20 14.85 0.08
N ASN A 84 15.81 13.65 -0.34
CA ASN A 84 15.50 13.30 -1.74
C ASN A 84 14.03 12.89 -1.96
N ARG A 85 13.09 13.41 -1.16
CA ARG A 85 11.67 13.08 -1.39
C ARG A 85 11.15 13.71 -2.68
N SER A 86 10.87 12.85 -3.66
CA SER A 86 10.14 13.24 -4.87
C SER A 86 8.82 13.91 -4.48
N THR A 87 8.60 15.10 -5.02
CA THR A 87 7.39 15.90 -4.79
C THR A 87 6.59 16.01 -6.08
N PHE A 88 5.27 15.91 -5.96
CA PHE A 88 4.36 15.85 -7.10
C PHE A 88 3.29 16.94 -7.02
N GLN A 89 2.83 17.38 -8.19
CA GLN A 89 1.70 18.28 -8.33
C GLN A 89 0.39 17.50 -8.51
N CYS A 90 -0.70 18.04 -7.97
CA CYS A 90 -2.02 17.52 -8.24
C CYS A 90 -2.39 17.69 -9.72
N PRO A 91 -2.90 16.66 -10.40
CA PRO A 91 -3.33 16.77 -11.80
C PRO A 91 -4.66 17.50 -11.99
N TYR A 92 -5.44 17.66 -10.91
CA TYR A 92 -6.75 18.33 -10.95
C TYR A 92 -6.69 19.80 -10.51
N CYS A 93 -5.67 20.20 -9.73
CA CYS A 93 -5.54 21.57 -9.23
C CYS A 93 -4.08 22.07 -9.22
N THR A 94 -3.88 23.31 -8.79
CA THR A 94 -2.55 23.94 -8.76
C THR A 94 -1.73 23.62 -7.51
N LYS A 95 -2.25 22.80 -6.58
CA LYS A 95 -1.52 22.40 -5.37
C LYS A 95 -0.37 21.45 -5.73
N ALA A 96 0.77 21.65 -5.09
CA ALA A 96 2.00 20.89 -5.32
C ALA A 96 2.67 20.48 -4.00
N ASN A 97 3.86 19.89 -4.10
CA ASN A 97 4.66 19.41 -2.98
C ASN A 97 4.04 18.22 -2.23
N PHE A 98 3.27 17.40 -2.93
CA PHE A 98 2.72 16.17 -2.36
C PHE A 98 3.72 15.02 -2.48
N THR A 99 3.81 14.20 -1.44
CA THR A 99 4.34 12.84 -1.61
C THR A 99 3.28 11.97 -2.27
N VAL A 100 3.64 10.77 -2.73
CA VAL A 100 2.68 9.87 -3.38
C VAL A 100 1.48 9.57 -2.46
N GLU A 101 1.73 9.36 -1.15
CA GLU A 101 0.67 9.08 -0.19
C GLU A 101 -0.26 10.29 0.00
N LEU A 102 0.32 11.48 0.22
CA LEU A 102 -0.44 12.72 0.41
C LEU A 102 -1.20 13.14 -0.86
N LEU A 103 -0.67 12.81 -2.04
CA LEU A 103 -1.33 13.08 -3.30
C LEU A 103 -2.59 12.20 -3.46
N CYS A 104 -2.49 10.91 -3.12
CA CYS A 104 -3.66 10.01 -3.10
C CYS A 104 -4.74 10.53 -2.14
N GLU A 105 -4.37 10.86 -0.90
CA GLU A 105 -5.31 11.37 0.11
C GLU A 105 -5.97 12.68 -0.36
N HIS A 106 -5.19 13.61 -0.92
CA HIS A 106 -5.73 14.86 -1.44
C HIS A 106 -6.74 14.66 -2.58
N ILE A 107 -6.43 13.76 -3.54
CA ILE A 107 -7.34 13.48 -4.66
C ILE A 107 -8.60 12.80 -4.15
N GLU A 108 -8.49 11.86 -3.20
CA GLU A 108 -9.64 11.21 -2.57
C GLU A 108 -10.54 12.25 -1.89
N GLU A 109 -9.99 13.12 -1.04
CA GLU A 109 -10.80 14.07 -0.27
C GLU A 109 -11.37 15.22 -1.10
N THR A 110 -10.66 15.66 -2.15
CA THR A 110 -10.97 16.92 -2.86
C THR A 110 -11.53 16.70 -4.27
N HIS A 111 -11.25 15.57 -4.90
CA HIS A 111 -11.50 15.33 -6.32
C HIS A 111 -12.21 13.98 -6.59
N LEU A 112 -12.85 13.38 -5.58
CA LEU A 112 -13.58 12.10 -5.71
C LEU A 112 -14.68 12.14 -6.81
N ASP A 113 -15.35 13.28 -6.96
CA ASP A 113 -16.43 13.47 -7.94
C ASP A 113 -15.92 14.01 -9.30
N ASP A 114 -14.62 14.19 -9.47
CA ASP A 114 -14.02 14.74 -10.69
C ASP A 114 -13.58 13.61 -11.66
N ASP A 115 -14.44 13.27 -12.62
CA ASP A 115 -14.19 12.24 -13.65
C ASP A 115 -13.42 12.78 -14.88
N HIS A 116 -12.80 13.97 -14.78
CA HIS A 116 -12.01 14.49 -15.89
C HIS A 116 -10.72 13.70 -16.06
N ARG A 117 -10.48 13.30 -17.32
CA ARG A 117 -9.23 12.66 -17.72
C ARG A 117 -8.04 13.61 -17.56
N ARG A 118 -7.05 13.22 -16.77
CA ARG A 118 -5.81 13.98 -16.57
C ARG A 118 -4.59 13.10 -16.80
N ILE A 119 -3.44 13.73 -17.06
CA ILE A 119 -2.16 13.04 -17.13
C ILE A 119 -1.70 12.74 -15.70
N CYS A 120 -1.20 11.53 -15.46
CA CYS A 120 -0.59 11.19 -14.18
C CYS A 120 0.76 11.92 -14.03
N THR A 121 0.82 12.85 -13.07
CA THR A 121 2.03 13.64 -12.80
C THR A 121 3.19 12.80 -12.27
N ILE A 122 2.93 11.65 -11.62
CA ILE A 122 3.97 10.72 -11.18
C ILE A 122 4.57 9.99 -12.39
N CYS A 123 3.74 9.45 -13.29
CA CYS A 123 4.22 8.80 -14.51
C CYS A 123 5.07 9.74 -15.37
N ALA A 124 4.66 11.01 -15.50
CA ALA A 124 5.40 12.00 -16.28
C ALA A 124 6.72 12.43 -15.63
N SER A 125 6.86 12.30 -14.31
CA SER A 125 8.09 12.62 -13.58
C SER A 125 9.10 11.47 -13.55
N MET A 126 8.71 10.25 -13.90
CA MET A 126 9.61 9.10 -13.89
C MET A 126 10.33 8.98 -15.24
N PRO A 127 11.67 8.83 -15.26
CA PRO A 127 12.42 8.71 -16.52
C PRO A 127 12.12 7.41 -17.28
N TRP A 128 11.55 6.41 -16.59
CA TRP A 128 11.01 5.17 -17.17
C TRP A 128 9.48 5.16 -17.28
N GLY A 129 8.82 6.28 -16.97
CA GLY A 129 7.37 6.43 -17.04
C GLY A 129 6.89 6.91 -18.41
N ASP A 130 5.57 6.83 -18.62
CA ASP A 130 4.92 7.37 -19.81
C ASP A 130 4.37 8.78 -19.50
N ASN A 131 5.00 9.80 -20.09
CA ASN A 131 4.64 11.21 -19.93
C ASN A 131 3.28 11.58 -20.53
N THR A 132 2.70 10.69 -21.33
CA THR A 132 1.37 10.87 -21.94
C THR A 132 0.30 10.02 -21.26
N ARG A 133 0.62 9.39 -20.13
CA ARG A 133 -0.32 8.50 -19.45
C ARG A 133 -1.52 9.26 -18.90
N VAL A 134 -2.61 9.24 -19.65
CA VAL A 134 -3.91 9.79 -19.25
C VAL A 134 -4.74 8.71 -18.57
N SER A 135 -5.36 9.02 -17.43
CA SER A 135 -6.35 8.17 -16.76
C SER A 135 -7.64 8.96 -16.57
N SER A 136 -8.80 8.30 -16.66
CA SER A 136 -10.09 8.85 -16.21
C SER A 136 -10.17 8.89 -14.69
N ASN A 137 -9.64 7.86 -14.02
CA ASN A 137 -9.51 7.81 -12.58
C ASN A 137 -8.04 7.85 -12.20
N ILE A 138 -7.53 9.05 -11.86
CA ILE A 138 -6.13 9.20 -11.46
C ILE A 138 -5.89 8.63 -10.07
N TYR A 139 -6.86 8.76 -9.15
CA TYR A 139 -6.76 8.19 -7.81
C TYR A 139 -6.45 6.69 -7.86
N GLU A 140 -7.28 5.93 -8.57
CA GLU A 140 -7.11 4.48 -8.69
C GLU A 140 -5.79 4.11 -9.37
N HIS A 141 -5.40 4.88 -10.39
CA HIS A 141 -4.14 4.66 -11.08
C HIS A 141 -2.93 4.83 -10.14
N ILE A 142 -2.88 5.94 -9.40
CA ILE A 142 -1.79 6.21 -8.46
C ILE A 142 -1.79 5.16 -7.34
N TYR A 143 -2.96 4.86 -6.78
CA TYR A 143 -3.10 3.87 -5.72
C TYR A 143 -2.60 2.48 -6.14
N ASN A 144 -2.92 2.04 -7.36
CA ASN A 144 -2.53 0.70 -7.82
C ASN A 144 -1.10 0.61 -8.37
N ARG A 145 -0.56 1.70 -8.94
CA ARG A 145 0.75 1.66 -9.63
C ARG A 145 1.89 2.36 -8.91
N HIS A 146 1.57 3.28 -8.00
CA HIS A 146 2.56 4.11 -7.32
C HIS A 146 2.52 3.99 -5.79
N ARG A 147 1.66 3.14 -5.22
CA ARG A 147 1.69 2.83 -3.77
C ARG A 147 3.05 2.28 -3.31
N PHE A 148 3.83 1.69 -4.21
CA PHE A 148 5.21 1.33 -3.92
C PHE A 148 6.13 2.54 -4.12
N ASN A 149 6.79 2.97 -3.04
CA ASN A 149 7.66 4.14 -3.02
C ASN A 149 9.15 3.71 -2.95
N TYR A 150 9.89 3.92 -4.04
CA TYR A 150 11.31 3.53 -4.14
C TYR A 150 12.20 4.22 -3.11
N GLU A 151 11.87 5.44 -2.69
CA GLU A 151 12.65 6.23 -1.71
C GLU A 151 12.70 5.56 -0.32
N ILE A 152 11.81 4.63 -0.04
CA ILE A 152 11.77 3.90 1.24
C ILE A 152 12.72 2.69 1.23
N TYR A 153 12.98 2.14 0.05
CA TYR A 153 13.70 0.87 -0.11
C TYR A 153 15.09 1.03 -0.73
N VAL A 154 15.36 2.16 -1.39
CA VAL A 154 16.66 2.47 -1.97
C VAL A 154 17.40 3.44 -1.07
N ASN A 155 18.54 3.01 -0.56
CA ASN A 155 19.45 3.87 0.19
C ASN A 155 20.46 4.49 -0.79
N TYR A 156 20.20 5.72 -1.23
CA TYR A 156 21.09 6.45 -2.13
C TYR A 156 22.41 6.88 -1.49
N ASP A 157 22.55 6.77 -0.16
CA ASP A 157 23.79 7.07 0.55
C ASP A 157 24.72 5.85 0.67
N GLN A 158 24.32 4.67 0.18
CA GLN A 158 25.15 3.46 0.14
C GLN A 158 25.73 3.23 -1.26
N ASP A 159 27.03 2.94 -1.31
CA ASP A 159 27.72 2.53 -2.54
C ASP A 159 27.20 1.17 -3.04
N GLU A 160 27.05 1.03 -4.35
CA GLU A 160 26.58 -0.19 -5.03
C GLU A 160 27.38 -1.43 -4.59
N GLU A 161 28.71 -1.30 -4.50
CA GLU A 161 29.62 -2.35 -4.04
C GLU A 161 29.27 -2.85 -2.62
N SER A 162 28.89 -1.93 -1.72
CA SER A 162 28.53 -2.27 -0.35
C SER A 162 27.18 -3.01 -0.28
N MET A 163 26.21 -2.62 -1.12
CA MET A 163 24.91 -3.29 -1.20
C MET A 163 25.04 -4.71 -1.77
N VAL A 164 25.87 -4.89 -2.80
CA VAL A 164 26.11 -6.20 -3.41
C VAL A 164 26.86 -7.11 -2.44
N ALA A 165 27.89 -6.61 -1.75
CA ALA A 165 28.63 -7.38 -0.76
C ALA A 165 27.72 -7.90 0.36
N GLU A 166 26.84 -7.06 0.89
CA GLU A 166 25.87 -7.44 1.92
C GLU A 166 24.87 -8.49 1.41
N ALA A 167 24.37 -8.35 0.18
CA ALA A 167 23.45 -9.33 -0.40
C ALA A 167 24.12 -10.70 -0.60
N VAL A 168 25.39 -10.72 -1.02
CA VAL A 168 26.19 -11.95 -1.16
C VAL A 168 26.41 -12.60 0.20
N GLU A 169 26.81 -11.84 1.21
CA GLU A 169 27.06 -12.35 2.56
C GLU A 169 25.78 -12.94 3.19
N ARG A 170 24.65 -12.24 3.07
CA ARG A 170 23.34 -12.75 3.53
C ARG A 170 22.91 -14.01 2.82
N SER A 171 23.25 -14.16 1.53
CA SER A 171 22.96 -15.37 0.76
C SER A 171 23.82 -16.56 1.23
N MET A 172 25.02 -16.30 1.74
CA MET A 172 25.93 -17.33 2.28
C MET A 172 25.57 -17.78 3.71
N MET A 173 24.79 -17.00 4.47
CA MET A 173 24.37 -17.35 5.83
C MET A 173 23.23 -18.40 5.91
N PHE A 174 22.60 -18.77 4.79
CA PHE A 174 21.49 -19.75 4.77
C PHE A 174 21.89 -21.13 4.22
N HIS A 175 23.18 -21.46 4.22
CA HIS A 175 23.71 -22.80 3.97
C HIS A 175 24.29 -23.41 5.25
#